data_AF-A0AAJ0CZJ7-F1
#
_entry.id   AF-A0AAJ0CZJ7-F1
#
_cell.length_a   1.000
_cell.length_b   1.000
_cell.length_c   1.000
_cell.angle_alpha   90.00
_cell.angle_beta   90.00
_cell.angle_gamma   90.00
#
_symmetry.space_group_name_H-M   'P 1'
#
loop_
_entity.id
_entity.type
_entity.pdbx_description
1 polymer ?
#
loop_
_entity_poly.entity_id
_entity_poly.type
_entity_poly.pdbx_seq_one_letter_code
_entity_poly.pdbx_strand_id
1 'polypeptide(L)'
;MDFHARKVIHELADKFNIKSKSTGKADQRRPTLYRTIRTLPYAEAAFDQAINRIQRRFLPRLDTKGKRNTKPNTTRCVTATAASYREGEIVGAAAPELGLENRGRAMLEKMGWCRGTALGATNNKGILLPVTHAMKKSKAGLG
;
A
#
# COMPACT_ATOMS: atom_id res chain seq x y z
N MET A 1 -39.33 -4.86 -3.64
CA MET A 1 -38.08 -4.57 -2.88
C MET A 1 -36.93 -4.54 -3.86
N ASP A 2 -36.14 -3.48 -3.83
CA ASP A 2 -35.07 -3.26 -4.82
C ASP A 2 -34.04 -4.38 -4.85
N PHE A 3 -33.41 -4.57 -6.01
CA PHE A 3 -32.33 -5.55 -6.17
C PHE A 3 -31.17 -5.28 -5.21
N HIS A 4 -30.80 -4.00 -5.04
CA HIS A 4 -29.72 -3.61 -4.14
C HIS A 4 -30.04 -3.91 -2.67
N ALA A 5 -31.25 -3.57 -2.21
CA ALA A 5 -31.69 -3.84 -0.84
C ALA A 5 -31.68 -5.35 -0.54
N ARG A 6 -32.15 -6.18 -1.47
CA ARG A 6 -32.10 -7.64 -1.34
C ARG A 6 -30.67 -8.16 -1.24
N LYS A 7 -29.75 -7.65 -2.06
CA LYS A 7 -28.32 -8.02 -2.01
C LYS A 7 -27.69 -7.66 -0.67
N VAL A 8 -27.95 -6.46 -0.14
CA VAL A 8 -27.42 -6.02 1.17
C VAL A 8 -27.91 -6.94 2.29
N ILE A 9 -29.18 -7.36 2.25
CA ILE A 9 -29.73 -8.30 3.25
C ILE A 9 -29.06 -9.67 3.17
N HIS A 10 -28.80 -10.20 1.97
CA HIS A 10 -28.06 -11.45 1.80
C HIS A 10 -26.63 -11.35 2.35
N GLU A 11 -25.93 -10.27 2.05
CA GLU A 11 -24.57 -10.04 2.55
C GLU A 11 -24.51 -9.90 4.06
N LEU A 12 -25.52 -9.25 4.66
CA LEU A 12 -25.64 -9.13 6.11
C LEU A 12 -25.95 -10.50 6.74
N ALA A 13 -26.86 -11.27 6.16
CA ALA A 13 -27.20 -12.61 6.64
C ALA A 13 -25.97 -13.53 6.65
N ASP A 14 -25.13 -13.48 5.61
CA ASP A 14 -23.87 -14.24 5.55
C ASP A 14 -22.91 -13.87 6.68
N LYS A 15 -22.83 -12.59 7.06
CA LYS A 15 -21.98 -12.14 8.19
C LYS A 15 -22.43 -12.67 9.54
N PHE A 16 -23.73 -12.86 9.73
CA PHE A 16 -24.32 -13.35 10.97
C PHE A 16 -24.58 -14.85 10.96
N ASN A 17 -24.10 -15.60 9.96
CA ASN A 17 -24.35 -17.02 9.75
C ASN A 17 -25.85 -17.38 9.69
N ILE A 18 -26.67 -16.45 9.21
CA ILE A 18 -28.10 -16.66 8.98
C ILE A 18 -28.27 -17.18 7.56
N LYS A 19 -29.03 -18.26 7.38
CA LYS A 19 -29.28 -18.80 6.05
C LYS A 19 -30.30 -17.90 5.36
N SER A 20 -29.95 -17.37 4.20
CA SER A 20 -30.82 -16.48 3.43
C SER A 20 -31.26 -17.13 2.12
N LYS A 21 -32.51 -16.91 1.70
CA LYS A 21 -33.05 -17.32 0.41
C LYS A 21 -33.88 -16.18 -0.17
N SER A 22 -33.95 -16.04 -1.48
CA SER A 22 -34.91 -15.13 -2.12
C SER A 22 -36.05 -15.97 -2.67
N THR A 23 -37.26 -15.77 -2.17
CA THR A 23 -38.47 -16.45 -2.66
C THR A 23 -39.27 -15.50 -3.55
N GLY A 24 -40.06 -16.05 -4.49
CA GLY A 24 -40.91 -15.28 -5.40
C GLY A 24 -40.32 -15.06 -6.80
N LYS A 25 -41.09 -14.39 -7.67
CA LYS A 25 -40.74 -14.13 -9.07
C LYS A 25 -40.65 -12.62 -9.33
N ALA A 26 -39.67 -12.22 -10.15
CA ALA A 26 -39.40 -10.84 -10.56
C ALA A 26 -39.56 -9.79 -9.44
N ASP A 27 -40.61 -8.96 -9.52
CA ASP A 27 -40.88 -7.85 -8.61
C ASP A 27 -41.42 -8.30 -7.24
N GLN A 28 -42.07 -9.47 -7.18
CA GLN A 28 -42.55 -10.07 -5.94
C GLN A 28 -41.46 -10.88 -5.20
N ARG A 29 -40.20 -10.74 -5.60
CA ARG A 29 -39.07 -11.39 -4.92
C ARG A 29 -38.83 -10.78 -3.54
N ARG A 30 -38.74 -11.63 -2.51
CA ARG A 30 -38.55 -11.22 -1.11
C ARG A 30 -37.46 -12.07 -0.46
N PRO A 31 -36.59 -11.48 0.38
CA PRO A 31 -35.61 -12.23 1.15
C PRO A 31 -36.31 -12.94 2.32
N THR A 32 -36.09 -14.25 2.44
CA THR A 32 -36.48 -15.07 3.58
C THR A 32 -35.22 -15.48 4.34
N LEU A 33 -35.28 -15.39 5.67
CA LEU A 33 -34.16 -15.66 6.56
C LEU A 33 -34.51 -16.82 7.48
N TYR A 34 -33.57 -17.75 7.64
CA TYR A 34 -33.70 -18.92 8.52
C TYR A 34 -32.59 -18.87 9.56
N ARG A 35 -32.99 -18.92 10.83
CA ARG A 35 -32.05 -19.05 11.93
C ARG A 35 -31.38 -20.43 11.89
N THR A 36 -30.08 -20.45 12.06
CA THR A 36 -29.26 -21.68 12.15
C THR A 36 -28.66 -21.80 13.55
N ILE A 37 -28.11 -22.96 13.88
CA ILE A 37 -27.42 -23.18 15.17
C ILE A 37 -26.21 -22.23 15.32
N ARG A 38 -25.59 -21.83 14.20
CA ARG A 38 -24.39 -20.98 14.17
C ARG A 38 -24.69 -19.48 14.17
N THR A 39 -25.96 -19.07 14.24
CA THR A 39 -26.30 -17.65 14.21
C THR A 39 -25.74 -16.93 15.41
N LEU A 40 -25.00 -15.86 15.15
CA LEU A 40 -24.40 -15.05 16.20
C LEU A 40 -25.50 -14.29 16.98
N PRO A 41 -25.33 -14.08 18.30
CA PRO A 41 -26.21 -13.19 19.04
C PRO A 41 -26.12 -11.77 18.50
N TYR A 42 -27.22 -11.03 18.59
CA TYR A 42 -27.23 -9.63 18.19
C TYR A 42 -26.32 -8.82 19.10
N ALA A 43 -25.38 -8.11 18.50
CA ALA A 43 -24.51 -7.15 19.17
C ALA A 43 -24.44 -5.89 18.30
N GLU A 44 -24.89 -4.76 18.84
CA GLU A 44 -25.03 -3.49 18.13
C GLU A 44 -23.72 -3.07 17.45
N ALA A 45 -22.61 -3.10 18.19
CA ALA A 45 -21.29 -2.75 17.66
C ALA A 45 -20.84 -3.64 16.48
N ALA A 46 -21.17 -4.94 16.50
CA ALA A 46 -20.83 -5.86 15.41
C ALA A 46 -21.73 -5.64 14.18
N PHE A 47 -22.99 -5.30 14.42
CA PHE A 47 -23.98 -4.97 13.40
C PHE A 47 -23.61 -3.70 12.64
N ASP A 48 -23.27 -2.62 13.34
CA ASP A 48 -22.86 -1.37 12.72
C ASP A 48 -21.57 -1.53 11.90
N GLN A 49 -20.61 -2.30 12.41
CA GLN A 49 -19.38 -2.61 11.67
C GLN A 49 -19.66 -3.38 10.38
N ALA A 50 -20.57 -4.35 10.42
CA ALA A 50 -20.96 -5.11 9.23
C ALA A 50 -21.63 -4.23 8.18
N ILE A 51 -22.57 -3.37 8.58
CA ILE A 51 -23.27 -2.43 7.68
C ILE A 51 -22.27 -1.45 7.05
N ASN A 52 -21.43 -0.82 7.87
CA ASN A 52 -20.41 0.11 7.38
C ASN A 52 -19.48 -0.53 6.35
N ARG A 53 -19.13 -1.80 6.53
CA ARG A 53 -18.28 -2.53 5.58
C ARG A 53 -19.00 -2.88 4.27
N ILE A 54 -20.30 -3.19 4.32
CA ILE A 54 -21.10 -3.51 3.14
C ILE A 54 -21.36 -2.25 2.29
N GLN A 55 -21.57 -1.10 2.93
CA GLN A 55 -21.79 0.18 2.24
C GLN A 55 -20.48 0.75 1.63
N ARG A 56 -19.31 0.51 2.23
CA ARG A 56 -18.00 1.00 1.74
C ARG A 56 -17.36 0.07 0.69
N ARG A 57 -18.08 -0.24 -0.39
CA ARG A 57 -17.55 -1.05 -1.51
C ARG A 57 -16.64 -0.27 -2.46
N PHE A 58 -16.78 1.05 -2.50
CA PHE A 58 -15.96 1.92 -3.33
C PHE A 58 -14.83 2.50 -2.48
N LEU A 59 -13.67 1.82 -2.54
CA LEU A 59 -12.37 2.24 -2.03
C LEU A 59 -12.37 2.72 -0.57
N PRO A 60 -11.83 1.93 0.38
CA PRO A 60 -11.51 2.46 1.70
C PRO A 60 -10.62 3.70 1.49
N ARG A 61 -11.10 4.87 1.92
CA ARG A 61 -10.30 6.11 1.92
C ARG A 61 -9.07 5.85 2.80
N LEU A 62 -7.93 5.55 2.18
CA LEU A 62 -6.65 5.29 2.85
C LEU A 62 -6.15 6.54 3.59
N ASP A 63 -6.65 7.71 3.20
CA ASP A 63 -6.25 9.02 3.73
C ASP A 63 -6.85 9.29 5.12
N THR A 64 -8.02 8.74 5.42
CA THR A 64 -8.58 8.78 6.77
C THR A 64 -8.04 7.60 7.55
N LYS A 65 -6.96 7.84 8.31
CA LYS A 65 -6.58 7.00 9.45
C LYS A 65 -7.77 7.00 10.41
N GLY A 66 -8.71 6.07 10.21
CA GLY A 66 -9.79 5.84 11.15
C GLY A 66 -9.19 5.69 12.55
N LYS A 67 -9.87 6.21 13.57
CA LYS A 67 -9.52 6.04 14.98
C LYS A 67 -9.58 4.55 15.32
N ARG A 68 -8.58 3.80 14.85
CA ARG A 68 -8.29 2.45 15.29
C ARG A 68 -7.78 2.67 16.70
N ASN A 69 -8.59 2.24 17.67
CA ASN A 69 -8.19 2.17 19.07
C ASN A 69 -7.09 1.09 19.18
N THR A 70 -5.94 1.37 18.60
CA THR A 70 -4.74 0.55 18.69
C THR A 70 -4.16 0.90 20.04
N LYS A 71 -4.40 0.04 21.02
CA LYS A 71 -3.55 -0.03 22.21
C LYS A 71 -2.10 0.05 21.73
N PRO A 72 -1.29 1.01 22.20
CA PRO A 72 0.07 1.17 21.68
C PRO A 72 0.85 -0.07 22.10
N ASN A 73 1.14 -0.95 21.15
CA ASN A 73 2.14 -1.97 21.36
C ASN A 73 3.50 -1.25 21.34
N THR A 74 4.07 -1.05 22.52
CA THR A 74 5.26 -0.21 22.77
C THR A 74 6.57 -0.81 22.24
N THR A 75 6.52 -1.68 21.22
CA THR A 75 7.65 -2.52 20.81
C THR A 75 7.92 -2.55 19.31
N ARG A 76 7.47 -1.53 18.55
CA ARG A 76 7.98 -1.34 17.17
C ARG A 76 8.72 -0.02 17.03
N CYS A 77 9.95 -0.10 17.54
CA CYS A 77 11.20 0.31 16.91
C CYS A 77 11.12 1.49 15.93
N VAL A 78 11.77 2.57 16.37
CA VAL A 78 11.95 3.89 15.78
C VAL A 78 12.95 3.87 14.61
N THR A 79 12.84 2.92 13.68
CA THR A 79 13.84 2.75 12.59
C THR A 79 13.26 2.78 11.17
N ALA A 80 12.07 3.36 10.97
CA ALA A 80 11.45 3.45 9.64
C ALA A 80 11.46 4.85 9.01
N THR A 81 12.11 5.84 9.63
CA THR A 81 12.20 7.20 9.08
C THR A 81 13.42 7.43 8.17
N ALA A 82 14.40 6.53 8.19
CA ALA A 82 15.60 6.62 7.35
C ALA A 82 15.44 6.04 5.94
N ALA A 83 14.34 5.35 5.64
CA ALA A 83 14.17 4.59 4.39
C ALA A 83 13.33 5.32 3.33
N SER A 84 12.86 6.55 3.59
CA SER A 84 12.03 7.28 2.63
C SER A 84 12.68 8.61 2.24
N TYR A 85 13.04 8.72 0.98
CA TYR A 85 13.46 9.98 0.36
C TYR A 85 12.36 11.05 0.44
N ARG A 86 12.79 12.32 0.54
CA ARG A 86 11.96 13.52 0.46
C ARG A 86 11.78 13.97 -0.98
N GLU A 87 10.76 14.78 -1.20
CA GLU A 87 10.57 15.43 -2.50
C GLU A 87 11.71 16.40 -2.77
N GLY A 88 12.30 16.32 -3.97
CA GLY A 88 13.46 17.10 -4.37
C GLY A 88 14.80 16.57 -3.83
N GLU A 89 14.81 15.48 -3.05
CA GLU A 89 16.06 14.92 -2.53
C GLU A 89 16.85 14.21 -3.64
N ILE A 90 18.16 14.45 -3.67
CA ILE A 90 19.07 13.80 -4.63
C ILE A 90 19.39 12.39 -4.13
N VAL A 91 19.05 11.39 -4.94
CA VAL A 91 19.29 9.98 -4.61
C VAL A 91 20.79 9.73 -4.50
N GLY A 92 21.22 9.20 -3.36
CA GLY A 92 22.62 8.83 -3.12
C GLY A 92 23.56 10.00 -2.80
N ALA A 93 23.06 11.22 -2.57
CA ALA A 93 23.90 12.38 -2.24
C ALA A 93 24.70 12.20 -0.93
N ALA A 94 24.16 11.47 0.05
CA ALA A 94 24.83 11.17 1.31
C ALA A 94 25.58 9.81 1.30
N ALA A 95 25.66 9.14 0.15
CA ALA A 95 26.32 7.84 0.06
C ALA A 95 27.85 8.01 0.15
N PRO A 96 28.55 7.20 0.95
CA PRO A 96 30.01 7.22 1.00
C PRO A 96 30.62 6.72 -0.32
N GLU A 97 31.85 7.11 -0.58
CA GLU A 97 32.58 6.65 -1.76
C GLU A 97 32.78 5.12 -1.77
N LEU A 98 32.88 4.55 -2.97
CA LEU A 98 33.09 3.11 -3.14
C LEU A 98 34.46 2.70 -2.57
N GLY A 99 34.44 1.92 -1.48
CA GLY A 99 35.65 1.39 -0.85
C GLY A 99 36.45 0.44 -1.75
N LEU A 100 37.71 0.21 -1.39
CA LEU A 100 38.65 -0.70 -2.08
C LEU A 100 38.17 -2.15 -2.09
N GLU A 101 37.38 -2.56 -1.09
CA GLU A 101 36.76 -3.88 -0.99
C GLU A 101 35.73 -4.15 -2.11
N ASN A 102 35.31 -3.12 -2.85
CA ASN A 102 34.34 -3.30 -3.92
C ASN A 102 34.98 -4.01 -5.13
N ARG A 103 34.45 -5.19 -5.46
CA ARG A 103 34.91 -6.01 -6.60
C ARG A 103 34.91 -5.26 -7.93
N GLY A 104 33.93 -4.39 -8.17
CA GLY A 104 33.85 -3.60 -9.40
C GLY A 104 34.97 -2.57 -9.50
N ARG A 105 35.29 -1.90 -8.38
CA ARG A 105 36.42 -0.98 -8.29
C ARG A 105 37.74 -1.70 -8.56
N ALA A 106 37.96 -2.84 -7.93
CA ALA A 106 39.17 -3.64 -8.13
C ALA A 106 39.34 -4.12 -9.59
N MET A 107 38.24 -4.43 -10.28
CA MET A 107 38.28 -4.82 -11.70
C MET A 107 38.64 -3.63 -12.60
N LEU A 108 38.08 -2.45 -12.34
CA LEU A 108 38.41 -1.23 -13.09
C LEU A 108 39.87 -0.82 -12.89
N GLU A 109 40.36 -0.86 -11.65
CA GLU A 109 41.76 -0.55 -11.33
C GLU A 109 42.74 -1.48 -12.06
N LYS A 110 42.42 -2.78 -12.16
CA LYS A 110 43.22 -3.73 -12.95
C LYS A 110 43.23 -3.45 -14.45
N MET A 111 42.20 -2.79 -14.97
CA MET A 111 42.13 -2.37 -16.38
C MET A 111 42.80 -1.00 -16.62
N GLY A 112 43.50 -0.45 -15.63
CA GLY A 112 44.23 0.81 -15.73
C GLY A 112 43.41 2.05 -15.38
N TRP A 113 42.21 1.88 -14.80
CA TRP A 113 41.42 3.02 -14.31
C TRP A 113 41.89 3.44 -12.92
N CYS A 114 42.20 4.73 -12.73
CA CYS A 114 42.52 5.28 -11.42
C CYS A 114 41.44 6.27 -10.97
N ARG A 115 41.30 6.47 -9.66
CA ARG A 115 40.39 7.49 -9.08
C ARG A 115 40.58 8.84 -9.78
N GLY A 116 39.47 9.47 -10.19
CA GLY A 116 39.48 10.76 -10.90
C GLY A 116 39.76 10.67 -12.41
N THR A 117 39.93 9.47 -12.97
CA THR A 117 40.09 9.27 -14.42
C THR A 117 38.72 9.09 -15.08
N ALA A 118 38.41 9.88 -16.11
CA ALA A 118 37.24 9.66 -16.95
C ALA A 118 37.39 8.35 -17.74
N LEU A 119 36.30 7.61 -17.89
CA LEU A 119 36.28 6.44 -18.77
C LEU A 119 36.18 6.90 -20.23
N GLY A 120 36.88 6.22 -21.15
CA GLY A 120 36.82 6.52 -22.58
C GLY A 120 38.20 6.74 -23.22
N ALA A 121 38.21 6.93 -24.54
CA ALA A 121 39.44 7.20 -25.29
C ALA A 121 39.97 8.61 -24.99
N THR A 122 41.26 8.85 -25.24
CA THR A 122 41.92 10.14 -24.95
C THR A 122 41.23 11.34 -25.62
N ASN A 123 40.63 11.12 -26.78
CA ASN A 123 39.88 12.08 -27.59
C ASN A 123 38.36 12.08 -27.33
N ASN A 124 37.83 11.14 -26.55
CA ASN A 124 36.42 11.06 -26.18
C ASN A 124 36.28 10.59 -24.72
N LYS A 125 36.64 11.49 -23.81
CA LYS A 125 36.50 11.26 -22.37
C LYS A 125 35.03 11.35 -21.98
N GLY A 126 34.54 10.32 -21.31
CA GLY A 126 33.20 10.28 -20.74
C GLY A 126 33.04 11.16 -19.51
N ILE A 127 31.85 11.07 -18.89
CA ILE A 127 31.47 11.89 -17.75
C ILE A 127 32.28 11.48 -16.51
N LEU A 128 32.86 12.47 -15.80
CA LEU A 128 33.65 12.26 -14.58
C LEU A 128 32.79 12.01 -13.33
N LEU A 129 31.66 12.74 -13.22
CA LEU A 129 30.77 12.69 -12.07
C LEU A 129 29.45 12.01 -12.47
N PRO A 130 28.88 11.17 -11.61
CA PRO A 130 27.59 10.55 -11.90
C PRO A 130 26.50 11.60 -12.09
N VAL A 131 25.55 11.30 -12.98
CA VAL A 131 24.38 12.16 -13.20
C VAL A 131 23.49 12.08 -11.96
N THR A 132 23.17 13.25 -11.38
CA THR A 132 22.32 13.33 -10.20
C THR A 132 20.86 13.12 -10.58
N HIS A 133 20.12 12.41 -9.71
CA HIS A 133 18.69 12.17 -9.88
C HIS A 133 17.92 12.71 -8.68
N ALA A 134 16.97 13.63 -8.92
CA ALA A 134 16.12 14.22 -7.89
C ALA A 134 14.78 13.46 -7.79
N MET A 135 14.37 13.11 -6.57
CA MET A 135 13.16 12.32 -6.36
C MET A 135 11.89 13.17 -6.37
N LYS A 136 10.97 12.87 -7.29
CA LYS A 136 9.62 13.43 -7.31
C LYS A 136 8.62 12.47 -6.66
N LYS A 137 7.96 12.92 -5.60
CA LYS A 137 6.90 12.15 -4.91
C LYS A 137 5.52 12.77 -5.03
N SER A 138 5.42 14.09 -5.28
CA SER A 138 4.12 14.70 -5.53
C SER A 138 3.55 14.32 -6.90
N LYS A 139 2.23 14.38 -6.99
CA LYS A 139 1.48 14.23 -8.24
C LYS A 139 1.21 15.59 -8.92
N ALA A 140 1.81 16.67 -8.44
CA ALA A 140 1.73 17.98 -9.10
C ALA A 140 2.38 17.90 -10.49
N GLY A 141 2.06 18.85 -11.37
CA GLY A 141 2.72 18.98 -12.67
C GLY A 141 4.24 19.08 -12.55
N LEU A 142 4.96 18.85 -13.66
CA LEU A 142 6.37 19.26 -13.75
C LEU A 142 6.34 20.75 -14.11
N GLY A 143 6.75 21.62 -13.20
CA GLY A 143 6.72 23.08 -13.38
C GLY A 143 7.18 23.80 -12.13
#